data_AF-A0A261G7K0-F1
#
_entry.id   AF-A0A261G7K0-F1
#
_cell.length_a   1.000
_cell.length_b   1.000
_cell.length_c   1.000
_cell.angle_alpha   90.00
_cell.angle_beta   90.00
_cell.angle_gamma   90.00
#
_symmetry.space_group_name_H-M   'P 1'
#
loop_
_entity.id
_entity.type
_entity.pdbx_description
1 polymer ?
#
loop_
_entity_poly.entity_id
_entity_poly.type
_entity_poly.pdbx_seq_one_letter_code
_entity_poly.pdbx_strand_id
1 'polypeptide(L)'
;MADEGVMAESAAWPGSQGGRAALFALGGRVVGEEEFLFALGRERHATQAYFRRRYDADLGYGFWRASFGGESVAQYAARRAVDRLRHLHAFYEVAAGARLVDGVDFASAKRRWAACNVRLERAVRAGEPVYGLSRYDFATYLTHEMAALEERYCSDPSLSGMAVGDDEAERFFRSGSWTVDGRGAGFAEVRAHVVAELRKQKFVNIVNNCADAIVVEGVRWRALQALVERTAMASTKGGRSQPAK
;
A
#
# COMPACT_ATOMS: atom_id res chain seq x y z
N MET A 1 -1.42 -54.44 -26.65
CA MET A 1 -1.33 -54.01 -25.25
C MET A 1 -1.77 -52.56 -25.20
N ALA A 2 -2.82 -52.30 -24.42
CA ALA A 2 -3.21 -50.99 -23.90
C ALA A 2 -2.08 -50.46 -22.96
N ASP A 3 -2.02 -49.24 -22.45
CA ASP A 3 -3.04 -48.22 -22.19
C ASP A 3 -2.35 -46.88 -21.85
N GLU A 4 -3.18 -45.85 -21.77
CA GLU A 4 -3.09 -44.40 -21.52
C GLU A 4 -2.27 -43.83 -20.34
N GLY A 5 -2.05 -42.51 -20.42
CA GLY A 5 -2.06 -41.56 -19.28
C GLY A 5 -0.77 -41.53 -18.45
N VAL A 6 -0.18 -40.38 -18.10
CA VAL A 6 -0.82 -39.30 -17.36
C VAL A 6 -0.01 -38.02 -17.60
N MET A 7 -0.72 -36.99 -18.05
CA MET A 7 -0.36 -35.58 -17.94
C MET A 7 -0.09 -35.28 -16.47
N ALA A 8 1.15 -34.92 -16.13
CA ALA A 8 1.52 -34.56 -14.77
C ALA A 8 0.60 -33.44 -14.26
N GLU A 9 -0.18 -33.82 -13.25
CA GLU A 9 -1.15 -33.03 -12.52
C GLU A 9 -0.59 -31.68 -12.08
N SER A 10 -1.45 -30.68 -12.18
CA SER A 10 -1.31 -29.40 -11.53
C SER A 10 -0.96 -29.61 -10.06
N ALA A 11 0.25 -29.24 -9.66
CA ALA A 11 0.62 -29.13 -8.26
C ALA A 11 -0.27 -28.05 -7.62
N ALA A 12 -1.35 -28.50 -6.98
CA ALA A 12 -2.12 -27.71 -6.05
C ALA A 12 -1.17 -27.17 -4.98
N TRP A 13 -1.08 -25.84 -4.87
CA TRP A 13 -0.21 -25.18 -3.92
C TRP A 13 -0.66 -25.47 -2.47
N PRO A 14 0.19 -26.07 -1.63
CA PRO A 14 -0.17 -26.41 -0.26
C PRO A 14 -0.08 -25.17 0.63
N GLY A 15 -1.22 -24.70 1.13
CA GLY A 15 -1.25 -23.61 2.12
C GLY A 15 -2.56 -22.85 2.24
N SER A 16 -3.72 -23.52 2.22
CA SER A 16 -4.98 -22.90 2.61
C SER A 16 -5.35 -23.30 4.04
N GLN A 17 -4.93 -22.52 5.03
CA GLN A 17 -5.63 -22.51 6.32
C GLN A 17 -6.51 -21.25 6.37
N GLY A 18 -7.80 -21.44 6.09
CA GLY A 18 -8.83 -20.41 6.27
C GLY A 18 -9.58 -19.96 5.01
N GLY A 19 -10.15 -20.89 4.23
CA GLY A 19 -11.45 -20.69 3.54
C GLY A 19 -11.69 -19.46 2.63
N ARG A 20 -10.67 -18.79 2.09
CA ARG A 20 -10.84 -17.79 1.01
C ARG A 20 -9.84 -18.05 -0.10
N ALA A 21 -10.35 -18.20 -1.32
CA ALA A 21 -9.54 -18.54 -2.49
C ALA A 21 -8.46 -17.46 -2.74
N ALA A 22 -7.23 -17.92 -2.95
CA ALA A 22 -6.14 -17.10 -3.47
C ALA A 22 -6.58 -16.40 -4.78
N LEU A 23 -6.36 -15.10 -4.88
CA LEU A 23 -6.64 -14.36 -6.11
C LEU A 23 -5.43 -14.34 -7.05
N PHE A 24 -4.24 -14.10 -6.49
CA PHE A 24 -2.94 -14.05 -7.17
C PHE A 24 -1.81 -14.11 -6.13
N ALA A 25 -0.56 -14.02 -6.56
CA ALA A 25 0.60 -13.94 -5.68
C ALA A 25 1.50 -12.73 -5.98
N LEU A 26 2.17 -12.22 -4.93
CA LEU A 26 3.19 -11.18 -4.98
C LEU A 26 4.47 -11.73 -4.33
N GLY A 27 5.53 -11.92 -5.12
CA GLY A 27 6.80 -12.46 -4.60
C GLY A 27 6.64 -13.80 -3.89
N GLY A 28 5.81 -14.69 -4.46
CA GLY A 28 5.47 -15.99 -3.87
C GLY A 28 4.46 -15.97 -2.71
N ARG A 29 3.97 -14.79 -2.28
CA ARG A 29 2.95 -14.68 -1.21
C ARG A 29 1.56 -14.52 -1.79
N VAL A 30 0.63 -15.33 -1.29
CA VAL A 30 -0.77 -15.33 -1.73
C VAL A 30 -1.47 -14.04 -1.28
N VAL A 31 -2.15 -13.39 -2.22
CA VAL A 31 -3.09 -12.30 -1.97
C VAL A 31 -4.52 -12.83 -2.01
N GLY A 32 -5.24 -12.62 -0.91
CA GLY A 32 -6.65 -12.97 -0.78
C GLY A 32 -7.60 -11.82 -1.16
N GLU A 33 -8.89 -12.14 -1.21
CA GLU A 33 -9.94 -11.16 -1.54
C GLU A 33 -9.98 -9.97 -0.58
N GLU A 34 -9.85 -10.19 0.73
CA GLU A 34 -9.91 -9.11 1.73
C GLU A 34 -8.81 -8.07 1.52
N GLU A 35 -7.58 -8.52 1.30
CA GLU A 35 -6.42 -7.67 1.04
C GLU A 35 -6.57 -6.91 -0.28
N PHE A 36 -7.01 -7.59 -1.33
CA PHE A 36 -7.30 -6.95 -2.61
C PHE A 36 -8.39 -5.87 -2.49
N LEU A 37 -9.50 -6.18 -1.80
CA LEU A 37 -10.59 -5.23 -1.62
C LEU A 37 -10.19 -4.04 -0.73
N PHE A 38 -9.32 -4.28 0.26
CA PHE A 38 -8.72 -3.21 1.05
C PHE A 38 -7.94 -2.25 0.14
N ALA A 39 -7.05 -2.75 -0.70
CA ALA A 39 -6.28 -1.93 -1.64
C ALA A 39 -7.17 -1.24 -2.69
N LEU A 40 -8.15 -1.96 -3.24
CA LEU A 40 -9.13 -1.40 -4.18
C LEU A 40 -9.88 -0.22 -3.59
N GLY A 41 -10.32 -0.31 -2.33
CA GLY A 41 -10.99 0.78 -1.63
C GLY A 41 -10.20 2.08 -1.62
N ARG A 42 -8.87 1.99 -1.55
CA ARG A 42 -7.95 3.15 -1.57
C ARG A 42 -7.78 3.77 -2.96
N GLU A 43 -7.94 2.97 -4.02
CA GLU A 43 -7.79 3.44 -5.40
C GLU A 43 -9.10 3.95 -6.02
N ARG A 44 -10.24 3.82 -5.33
CA ARG A 44 -11.56 4.20 -5.87
C ARG A 44 -11.63 5.67 -6.27
N HIS A 45 -11.29 6.57 -5.34
CA HIS A 45 -11.37 8.01 -5.58
C HIS A 45 -10.35 8.44 -6.65
N ALA A 46 -9.13 7.91 -6.60
CA ALA A 46 -8.09 8.20 -7.60
C ALA A 46 -8.52 7.74 -9.00
N THR A 47 -9.16 6.58 -9.11
CA THR A 47 -9.72 6.07 -10.37
C THR A 47 -10.82 6.98 -10.91
N GLN A 48 -11.80 7.35 -10.08
CA GLN A 48 -12.86 8.28 -10.46
C GLN A 48 -12.29 9.63 -10.93
N ALA A 49 -11.32 10.18 -10.18
CA ALA A 49 -10.66 11.43 -10.54
C ALA A 49 -9.85 11.35 -11.83
N TYR A 50 -9.23 10.20 -12.14
CA TYR A 50 -8.54 9.97 -13.41
C TYR A 50 -9.53 10.01 -14.58
N PHE A 51 -10.58 9.19 -14.53
CA PHE A 51 -11.56 9.12 -15.62
C PHE A 51 -12.37 10.41 -15.78
N ARG A 52 -12.69 11.11 -14.68
CA ARG A 52 -13.32 12.44 -14.75
C ARG A 52 -12.40 13.46 -15.43
N ARG A 53 -11.12 13.52 -15.06
CA ARG A 53 -10.18 14.51 -15.64
C ARG A 53 -9.83 14.21 -17.09
N ARG A 54 -9.68 12.93 -17.45
CA ARG A 54 -9.22 12.52 -18.78
C ARG A 54 -10.34 12.42 -19.82
N TYR A 55 -11.53 12.01 -19.39
CA TYR A 55 -12.64 11.65 -20.29
C TYR A 55 -13.95 12.39 -19.98
N ASP A 56 -13.96 13.29 -18.98
CA ASP A 56 -15.18 13.87 -18.41
C ASP A 56 -16.25 12.82 -18.07
N ALA A 57 -15.80 11.67 -17.57
CA ALA A 57 -16.66 10.53 -17.31
C ALA A 57 -17.73 10.83 -16.25
N ASP A 58 -18.99 10.51 -16.55
CA ASP A 58 -20.04 10.48 -15.53
C ASP A 58 -19.77 9.36 -14.50
N LEU A 59 -19.86 9.70 -13.22
CA LEU A 59 -19.51 8.81 -12.10
C LEU A 59 -20.73 8.06 -11.53
N GLY A 60 -21.83 7.99 -12.31
CA GLY A 60 -23.09 7.34 -11.94
C GLY A 60 -23.01 5.82 -11.85
N TYR A 61 -24.19 5.17 -11.76
CA TYR A 61 -24.33 3.74 -11.47
C TYR A 61 -23.56 2.82 -12.45
N GLY A 62 -23.45 3.22 -13.72
CA GLY A 62 -22.75 2.46 -14.76
C GLY A 62 -21.23 2.66 -14.80
N PHE A 63 -20.68 3.61 -14.03
CA PHE A 63 -19.28 4.05 -14.15
C PHE A 63 -18.28 2.90 -14.08
N TRP A 64 -18.41 2.00 -13.10
CA TRP A 64 -17.46 0.92 -12.88
C TRP A 64 -17.47 -0.17 -13.97
N ARG A 65 -18.53 -0.25 -14.77
CA ARG A 65 -18.65 -1.16 -15.92
C ARG A 65 -18.33 -0.48 -17.25
N ALA A 66 -18.18 0.84 -17.24
CA ALA A 66 -17.94 1.61 -18.45
C ALA A 66 -16.51 1.43 -18.95
N SER A 67 -16.32 1.76 -20.22
CA SER A 67 -15.01 1.94 -20.83
C SER A 67 -14.98 3.29 -21.53
N PHE A 68 -13.87 4.01 -21.41
CA PHE A 68 -13.69 5.32 -22.01
C PHE A 68 -12.39 5.30 -22.82
N GLY A 69 -12.45 5.65 -24.11
CA GLY A 69 -11.28 5.59 -24.98
C GLY A 69 -10.63 4.19 -25.08
N GLY A 70 -11.42 3.12 -24.89
CA GLY A 70 -10.91 1.74 -24.85
C GLY A 70 -10.35 1.28 -23.50
N GLU A 71 -10.28 2.16 -22.50
CA GLU A 71 -9.86 1.81 -21.14
C GLU A 71 -11.06 1.40 -20.27
N SER A 72 -11.07 0.16 -19.78
CA SER A 72 -12.06 -0.32 -18.81
C SER A 72 -11.77 0.27 -17.41
N VAL A 73 -12.78 0.89 -16.81
CA VAL A 73 -12.67 1.48 -15.45
C VAL A 73 -12.33 0.42 -14.40
N ALA A 74 -13.04 -0.72 -14.43
CA ALA A 74 -12.80 -1.81 -13.47
C ALA A 74 -11.43 -2.46 -13.66
N GLN A 75 -10.97 -2.65 -14.90
CA GLN A 75 -9.64 -3.18 -15.16
C GLN A 75 -8.55 -2.21 -14.69
N TYR A 76 -8.72 -0.90 -14.94
CA TYR A 76 -7.81 0.13 -14.46
C TYR A 76 -7.72 0.11 -12.93
N ALA A 77 -8.86 0.11 -12.23
CA ALA A 77 -8.89 0.07 -10.77
C ALA A 77 -8.24 -1.22 -10.20
N ALA A 78 -8.47 -2.36 -10.84
CA ALA A 78 -7.84 -3.62 -10.44
C ALA A 78 -6.31 -3.57 -10.56
N ARG A 79 -5.78 -3.04 -11.67
CA ARG A 79 -4.33 -2.86 -11.85
C ARG A 79 -3.74 -1.93 -10.80
N ARG A 80 -4.38 -0.78 -10.57
CA ARG A 80 -4.00 0.16 -9.52
C ARG A 80 -3.98 -0.48 -8.13
N ALA A 81 -4.95 -1.33 -7.82
CA ALA A 81 -5.00 -2.07 -6.56
C ALA A 81 -3.84 -3.09 -6.43
N VAL A 82 -3.52 -3.79 -7.51
CA VAL A 82 -2.35 -4.70 -7.55
C VAL A 82 -1.04 -3.91 -7.37
N ASP A 83 -0.87 -2.78 -8.06
CA ASP A 83 0.31 -1.93 -7.91
C ASP A 83 0.45 -1.36 -6.49
N ARG A 84 -0.67 -0.96 -5.88
CA ARG A 84 -0.73 -0.53 -4.48
C ARG A 84 -0.25 -1.63 -3.54
N LEU A 85 -0.73 -2.85 -3.72
CA LEU A 85 -0.32 -3.99 -2.90
C LEU A 85 1.15 -4.32 -3.10
N ARG A 86 1.64 -4.26 -4.33
CA ARG A 86 3.06 -4.46 -4.64
C ARG A 86 3.94 -3.47 -3.87
N HIS A 87 3.59 -2.18 -3.86
CA HIS A 87 4.29 -1.18 -3.05
C HIS A 87 4.15 -1.43 -1.54
N LEU A 88 2.96 -1.82 -1.06
CA LEU A 88 2.76 -2.12 0.36
C LEU A 88 3.62 -3.29 0.83
N HIS A 89 3.68 -4.37 0.04
CA HIS A 89 4.51 -5.53 0.32
C HIS A 89 5.98 -5.14 0.32
N ALA A 90 6.43 -4.41 -0.70
CA ALA A 90 7.82 -3.93 -0.77
C ALA A 90 8.22 -3.09 0.44
N PHE A 91 7.35 -2.18 0.89
CA PHE A 91 7.59 -1.38 2.08
C PHE A 91 7.83 -2.28 3.31
N TYR A 92 6.96 -3.28 3.52
CA TYR A 92 7.11 -4.18 4.66
C TYR A 92 8.28 -5.16 4.52
N GLU A 93 8.64 -5.57 3.31
CA GLU A 93 9.87 -6.33 3.06
C GLU A 93 11.12 -5.55 3.45
N VAL A 94 11.20 -4.27 3.06
CA VAL A 94 12.30 -3.38 3.46
C VAL A 94 12.33 -3.20 4.98
N ALA A 95 11.18 -2.97 5.61
CA ALA A 95 11.09 -2.85 7.06
C ALA A 95 11.46 -4.13 7.80
N ALA A 96 11.08 -5.31 7.29
CA ALA A 96 11.44 -6.60 7.86
C ALA A 96 12.93 -6.93 7.66
N GLY A 97 13.50 -6.58 6.51
CA GLY A 97 14.95 -6.69 6.27
C GLY A 97 15.78 -5.88 7.28
N ALA A 98 15.26 -4.74 7.72
CA ALA A 98 15.82 -3.93 8.80
C ALA A 98 15.38 -4.37 10.22
N ARG A 99 14.65 -5.48 10.36
CA ARG A 99 14.13 -6.02 11.63
C ARG A 99 13.25 -5.04 12.41
N LEU A 100 12.56 -4.13 11.71
CA LEU A 100 11.63 -3.18 12.33
C LEU A 100 10.23 -3.78 12.55
N VAL A 101 9.92 -4.86 11.84
CA VAL A 101 8.69 -5.67 11.95
C VAL A 101 8.99 -7.16 11.81
N ASP A 102 8.18 -7.99 12.45
CA ASP A 102 8.37 -9.45 12.47
C ASP A 102 7.59 -10.21 11.37
N GLY A 103 6.87 -9.50 10.51
CA GLY A 103 6.05 -10.12 9.47
C GLY A 103 5.54 -9.12 8.44
N VAL A 104 5.53 -9.55 7.17
CA VAL A 104 5.28 -8.68 6.02
C VAL A 104 3.90 -8.87 5.39
N ASP A 105 3.20 -9.95 5.75
CA ASP A 105 1.88 -10.25 5.19
C ASP A 105 0.75 -9.44 5.83
N PHE A 106 -0.38 -9.38 5.13
CA PHE A 106 -1.57 -8.67 5.57
C PHE A 106 -2.10 -9.13 6.94
N ALA A 107 -1.95 -10.42 7.25
CA ALA A 107 -2.36 -10.97 8.54
C ALA A 107 -1.47 -10.44 9.67
N SER A 108 -0.18 -10.29 9.44
CA SER A 108 0.80 -9.75 10.38
C SER A 108 0.52 -8.28 10.66
N ALA A 109 0.22 -7.49 9.62
CA ALA A 109 -0.24 -6.11 9.79
C ALA A 109 -1.54 -6.03 10.62
N LYS A 110 -2.53 -6.90 10.35
CA LYS A 110 -3.77 -6.97 11.14
C LYS A 110 -3.53 -7.36 12.60
N ARG A 111 -2.57 -8.27 12.88
CA ARG A 111 -2.20 -8.62 14.26
C ARG A 111 -1.60 -7.43 15.01
N ARG A 112 -0.68 -6.69 14.37
CA ARG A 112 -0.08 -5.49 14.99
C ARG A 112 -1.11 -4.38 15.19
N TRP A 113 -2.03 -4.18 14.25
CA TRP A 113 -3.18 -3.28 14.40
C TRP A 113 -4.05 -3.65 15.61
N ALA A 114 -4.46 -4.91 15.73
CA ALA A 114 -5.27 -5.38 16.84
C ALA A 114 -4.55 -5.19 18.18
N ALA A 115 -3.26 -5.51 18.25
CA ALA A 115 -2.44 -5.30 19.44
C ALA A 115 -2.32 -3.81 19.81
N CYS A 116 -2.18 -2.93 18.80
CA CYS A 116 -2.16 -1.47 19.00
C CYS A 116 -3.46 -0.98 19.64
N ASN A 117 -4.62 -1.37 19.11
CA ASN A 117 -5.90 -0.97 19.66
C ASN A 117 -6.13 -1.53 21.07
N VAL A 118 -5.74 -2.79 21.34
CA VAL A 118 -5.83 -3.36 22.70
C VAL A 118 -4.98 -2.55 23.69
N ARG A 119 -3.78 -2.11 23.29
CA ARG A 119 -2.92 -1.27 24.13
C ARG A 119 -3.56 0.09 24.40
N LEU A 120 -4.12 0.74 23.39
CA LEU A 120 -4.81 2.02 23.53
C LEU A 120 -6.03 1.92 24.44
N GLU A 121 -6.85 0.89 24.27
CA GLU A 121 -8.02 0.63 25.13
C GLU A 121 -7.62 0.42 26.60
N ARG A 122 -6.49 -0.26 26.86
CA ARG A 122 -5.95 -0.41 28.23
C ARG A 122 -5.48 0.92 28.81
N ALA A 123 -4.75 1.72 28.05
CA ALA A 123 -4.28 3.04 28.48
C ALA A 123 -5.46 3.97 28.83
N VAL A 124 -6.48 4.02 27.98
CA VAL A 124 -7.72 4.77 28.25
C VAL A 124 -8.37 4.30 29.54
N ARG A 125 -8.49 2.99 29.76
CA ARG A 125 -9.09 2.43 30.98
C ARG A 125 -8.27 2.73 32.24
N ALA A 126 -6.94 2.78 32.11
CA ALA A 126 -6.03 3.10 33.20
C ALA A 126 -5.95 4.61 33.51
N GLY A 127 -6.62 5.46 32.74
CA GLY A 127 -6.53 6.92 32.89
C GLY A 127 -5.20 7.50 32.42
N GLU A 128 -4.43 6.74 31.64
CA GLU A 128 -3.18 7.21 31.05
C GLU A 128 -3.47 8.18 29.89
N PRO A 129 -2.62 9.21 29.69
CA PRO A 129 -2.79 10.13 28.57
C PRO A 129 -2.61 9.40 27.23
N VAL A 130 -3.68 9.33 26.44
CA VAL A 130 -3.67 8.83 25.07
C VAL A 130 -3.62 10.00 24.10
N TYR A 131 -2.48 10.17 23.43
CA TYR A 131 -2.32 11.16 22.37
C TYR A 131 -2.80 10.57 21.04
N GLY A 132 -3.72 11.26 20.37
CA GLY A 132 -4.31 10.83 19.10
C GLY A 132 -5.63 10.05 19.29
N LEU A 133 -5.93 9.13 18.36
CA LEU A 133 -7.17 8.37 18.40
C LEU A 133 -7.13 7.30 19.49
N SER A 134 -8.22 7.18 20.26
CA SER A 134 -8.40 6.11 21.24
C SER A 134 -8.57 4.72 20.60
N ARG A 135 -8.91 4.68 19.31
CA ARG A 135 -8.99 3.48 18.49
C ARG A 135 -8.77 3.83 17.02
N TYR A 136 -7.94 3.03 16.34
CA TYR A 136 -7.69 3.18 14.91
C TYR A 136 -8.54 2.18 14.10
N ASP A 137 -9.11 2.62 12.98
CA ASP A 137 -9.43 1.70 11.88
C ASP A 137 -8.12 1.21 11.21
N PHE A 138 -8.22 0.12 10.45
CA PHE A 138 -7.03 -0.51 9.89
C PHE A 138 -6.29 0.36 8.85
N ALA A 139 -7.00 1.18 8.06
CA ALA A 139 -6.37 2.05 7.07
C ALA A 139 -5.60 3.20 7.73
N THR A 140 -6.20 3.80 8.76
CA THR A 140 -5.56 4.86 9.55
C THR A 140 -4.35 4.30 10.29
N TYR A 141 -4.46 3.11 10.89
CA TYR A 141 -3.34 2.42 11.52
C TYR A 141 -2.18 2.18 10.55
N LEU A 142 -2.43 1.62 9.36
CA LEU A 142 -1.37 1.35 8.38
C LEU A 142 -0.62 2.63 7.98
N THR A 143 -1.35 3.74 7.79
CA THR A 143 -0.73 5.03 7.47
C THR A 143 0.21 5.49 8.58
N HIS A 144 -0.21 5.39 9.84
CA HIS A 144 0.63 5.73 10.99
C HIS A 144 1.81 4.76 11.16
N GLU A 145 1.58 3.46 11.00
CA GLU A 145 2.64 2.46 11.11
C GLU A 145 3.72 2.68 10.05
N MET A 146 3.33 2.87 8.79
CA MET A 146 4.28 3.13 7.70
C MET A 146 5.07 4.41 7.95
N ALA A 147 4.43 5.50 8.36
CA ALA A 147 5.13 6.74 8.69
C ALA A 147 6.15 6.55 9.83
N ALA A 148 5.77 5.82 10.89
CA ALA A 148 6.67 5.53 12.00
C ALA A 148 7.84 4.60 11.60
N LEU A 149 7.60 3.63 10.72
CA LEU A 149 8.63 2.73 10.20
C LEU A 149 9.59 3.46 9.27
N GLU A 150 9.09 4.33 8.39
CA GLU A 150 9.92 5.19 7.53
C GLU A 150 10.82 6.10 8.36
N GLU A 151 10.28 6.76 9.39
CA GLU A 151 11.05 7.62 10.29
C GLU A 151 12.14 6.83 11.04
N ARG A 152 11.80 5.65 11.58
CA ARG A 152 12.77 4.76 12.24
C ARG A 152 13.85 4.29 11.27
N TYR A 153 13.50 4.00 10.01
CA TYR A 153 14.47 3.59 9.01
C TYR A 153 15.41 4.75 8.66
N CYS A 154 14.85 5.92 8.34
CA CYS A 154 15.61 7.09 7.89
C CYS A 154 16.47 7.74 8.99
N SER A 155 16.09 7.56 10.26
CA SER A 155 16.86 8.10 11.38
C SER A 155 18.12 7.29 11.69
N ASP A 156 18.19 6.01 11.32
CA ASP A 156 19.33 5.13 11.61
C ASP A 156 20.35 5.10 10.45
N PRO A 157 21.54 5.72 10.60
CA PRO A 157 22.55 5.75 9.55
C PRO A 157 23.18 4.38 9.25
N SER A 158 23.01 3.40 10.14
CA SER A 158 23.57 2.05 9.97
C SER A 158 22.73 1.18 9.03
N LEU A 159 21.49 1.56 8.76
CA LEU A 159 20.61 0.85 7.85
C LEU A 159 21.01 1.09 6.39
N SER A 160 20.71 0.10 5.55
CA SER A 160 21.08 0.08 4.14
C SER A 160 20.61 1.37 3.43
N GLY A 161 21.56 2.07 2.80
CA GLY A 161 21.29 3.30 2.08
C GLY A 161 21.06 4.55 2.94
N MET A 162 21.15 4.47 4.27
CA MET A 162 20.93 5.63 5.17
C MET A 162 22.22 6.35 5.57
N ALA A 163 23.38 5.70 5.41
CA ALA A 163 24.65 6.39 5.45
C ALA A 163 24.71 7.44 4.33
N VAL A 164 25.03 8.69 4.71
CA VAL A 164 25.15 9.84 3.82
C VAL A 164 26.48 10.52 4.12
N GLY A 165 27.36 10.57 3.12
CA GLY A 165 28.63 11.30 3.20
C GLY A 165 28.46 12.79 2.92
N ASP A 166 29.46 13.60 3.30
CA ASP A 166 29.43 15.05 3.08
C ASP A 166 29.33 15.42 1.61
N ASP A 167 30.11 14.78 0.73
CA ASP A 167 30.07 15.03 -0.72
C ASP A 167 28.69 14.74 -1.33
N GLU A 168 28.01 13.69 -0.84
CA GLU A 168 26.67 13.31 -1.28
C GLU A 168 25.64 14.34 -0.83
N ALA A 169 25.70 14.75 0.45
CA ALA A 169 24.83 15.77 1.00
C ALA A 169 25.04 17.14 0.34
N GLU A 170 26.29 17.53 0.06
CA GLU A 170 26.59 18.77 -0.68
C GLU A 170 26.04 18.74 -2.10
N ARG A 171 26.18 17.61 -2.80
CA ARG A 171 25.64 17.46 -4.14
C ARG A 171 24.11 17.58 -4.14
N PHE A 172 23.45 16.93 -3.18
CA PHE A 172 22.02 17.04 -3.01
C PHE A 172 21.59 18.48 -2.68
N PHE A 173 22.31 19.14 -1.76
CA PHE A 173 22.10 20.56 -1.44
C PHE A 173 22.17 21.44 -2.68
N ARG A 174 23.22 21.33 -3.49
CA ARG A 174 23.41 22.12 -4.73
C ARG A 174 22.33 21.88 -5.79
N SER A 175 21.66 20.72 -5.76
CA SER A 175 20.58 20.40 -6.71
C SER A 175 19.21 20.97 -6.30
N GLY A 176 19.06 21.42 -5.06
CA GLY A 176 17.80 21.91 -4.50
C GLY A 176 17.82 23.41 -4.19
N SER A 177 16.64 23.93 -3.85
CA SER A 177 16.48 25.29 -3.32
C SER A 177 16.24 25.21 -1.83
N TRP A 178 17.13 25.82 -1.04
CA TRP A 178 17.10 25.77 0.42
C TRP A 178 16.97 27.17 0.97
N THR A 179 15.98 27.37 1.82
CA THR A 179 15.71 28.68 2.42
C THR A 179 15.53 28.60 3.91
N VAL A 180 16.05 29.59 4.63
CA VAL A 180 15.79 29.84 6.04
C VAL A 180 15.30 31.28 6.14
N ASP A 181 14.14 31.50 6.76
CA ASP A 181 13.52 32.82 6.91
C ASP A 181 13.40 33.62 5.60
N GLY A 182 13.11 32.93 4.49
CA GLY A 182 12.92 33.54 3.16
C GLY A 182 14.20 33.92 2.42
N ARG A 183 15.39 33.69 2.98
CA ARG A 183 16.68 33.84 2.28
C ARG A 183 17.27 32.49 1.89
N GLY A 184 18.14 32.49 0.89
CA GLY A 184 18.97 31.32 0.57
C GLY A 184 19.81 30.91 1.79
N ALA A 185 19.77 29.62 2.11
CA ALA A 185 20.52 29.05 3.23
C ALA A 185 21.87 28.51 2.78
N GLY A 186 22.89 28.60 3.64
CA GLY A 186 24.18 27.95 3.40
C GLY A 186 24.12 26.45 3.75
N PHE A 187 24.96 25.61 3.13
CA PHE A 187 24.93 24.16 3.38
C PHE A 187 25.07 23.81 4.86
N ALA A 188 26.04 24.42 5.57
CA ALA A 188 26.27 24.17 7.00
C ALA A 188 25.04 24.48 7.86
N GLU A 189 24.24 25.47 7.49
CA GLU A 189 23.04 25.90 8.20
C GLU A 189 21.91 24.87 8.10
N VAL A 190 21.76 24.25 6.93
CA VAL A 190 20.66 23.29 6.66
C VAL A 190 21.13 21.84 6.56
N ARG A 191 22.41 21.54 6.83
CA ARG A 191 23.00 20.21 6.60
C ARG A 191 22.18 19.07 7.19
N ALA A 192 21.70 19.22 8.42
CA ALA A 192 20.88 18.19 9.08
C ALA A 192 19.56 17.93 8.32
N HIS A 193 18.90 18.99 7.86
CA HIS A 193 17.65 18.89 7.08
C HIS A 193 17.91 18.31 5.68
N VAL A 194 19.00 18.74 5.02
CA VAL A 194 19.44 18.19 3.73
C VAL A 194 19.67 16.68 3.82
N VAL A 195 20.38 16.23 4.86
CA VAL A 195 20.62 14.80 5.09
C VAL A 195 19.33 14.05 5.36
N ALA A 196 18.42 14.61 6.16
CA ALA A 196 17.13 13.98 6.46
C ALA A 196 16.28 13.80 5.19
N GLU A 197 16.16 14.83 4.35
CA GLU A 197 15.40 14.76 3.09
C GLU A 197 16.05 13.82 2.08
N LEU A 198 17.38 13.82 1.96
CA LEU A 198 18.09 12.87 1.12
C LEU A 198 17.83 11.42 1.56
N ARG A 199 17.83 11.14 2.87
CA ARG A 199 17.52 9.80 3.38
C ARG A 199 16.11 9.36 3.05
N LYS A 200 15.12 10.25 3.18
CA LYS A 200 13.74 9.97 2.74
C LYS A 200 13.68 9.63 1.25
N GLN A 201 14.38 10.40 0.41
CA GLN A 201 14.45 10.10 -1.02
C GLN A 201 15.10 8.74 -1.30
N LYS A 202 16.21 8.43 -0.62
CA LYS A 202 16.89 7.12 -0.74
C LYS A 202 15.98 5.98 -0.29
N PHE A 203 15.25 6.15 0.81
CA PHE A 203 14.28 5.17 1.31
C PHE A 203 13.17 4.91 0.30
N VAL A 204 12.56 5.96 -0.26
CA VAL A 204 11.56 5.84 -1.34
C VAL A 204 12.11 5.05 -2.53
N ASN A 205 13.35 5.34 -2.94
CA ASN A 205 13.99 4.60 -4.03
C ASN A 205 14.22 3.12 -3.69
N ILE A 206 14.63 2.80 -2.47
CA ILE A 206 14.79 1.42 -1.99
C ILE A 206 13.46 0.66 -2.06
N VAL A 207 12.38 1.27 -1.56
CA VAL A 207 11.03 0.67 -1.59
C VAL A 207 10.54 0.50 -3.02
N ASN A 208 10.76 1.48 -3.91
CA ASN A 208 10.36 1.38 -5.31
C ASN A 208 11.13 0.26 -6.03
N ASN A 209 12.45 0.17 -5.84
CA ASN A 209 13.27 -0.89 -6.42
C ASN A 209 12.82 -2.27 -5.93
N CYS A 210 12.49 -2.38 -4.64
CA CYS A 210 11.91 -3.60 -4.08
C CYS A 210 10.54 -3.92 -4.71
N ALA A 211 9.66 -2.93 -4.87
CA ALA A 211 8.36 -3.10 -5.51
C ALA A 211 8.48 -3.56 -6.98
N ASP A 212 9.47 -3.03 -7.71
CA ASP A 212 9.71 -3.43 -9.10
C ASP A 212 10.30 -4.85 -9.22
N ALA A 213 11.02 -5.31 -8.20
CA ALA A 213 11.51 -6.68 -8.12
C ALA A 213 10.43 -7.71 -7.72
N ILE A 214 9.33 -7.28 -7.10
CA ILE A 214 8.23 -8.18 -6.73
C ILE A 214 7.49 -8.64 -7.99
N VAL A 215 7.62 -9.93 -8.28
CA VAL A 215 6.91 -10.60 -9.38
C VAL A 215 5.43 -10.76 -9.02
N VAL A 216 4.56 -10.40 -9.96
CA VAL A 216 3.11 -10.56 -9.85
C VAL A 216 2.69 -11.80 -10.65
N GLU A 217 2.17 -12.82 -9.98
CA GLU A 217 1.92 -14.15 -10.57
C GLU A 217 0.46 -14.58 -10.42
N GLY A 218 -0.03 -15.38 -11.38
CA GLY A 218 -1.35 -16.02 -11.29
C GLY A 218 -2.55 -15.06 -11.39
N VAL A 219 -2.36 -13.83 -11.86
CA VAL A 219 -3.44 -12.84 -11.92
C VAL A 219 -4.47 -13.21 -12.98
N ARG A 220 -5.69 -13.53 -12.52
CA ARG A 220 -6.86 -13.67 -13.38
C ARG A 220 -7.55 -12.31 -13.56
N TRP A 221 -7.05 -11.48 -14.47
CA TRP A 221 -7.52 -10.10 -14.65
C TRP A 221 -9.03 -9.97 -14.85
N ARG A 222 -9.66 -10.87 -15.62
CA ARG A 222 -11.13 -10.88 -15.80
C ARG A 222 -11.88 -11.13 -14.48
N ALA A 223 -11.34 -11.99 -13.61
CA ALA A 223 -11.94 -12.26 -12.30
C ALA A 223 -11.80 -11.06 -11.35
N LEU A 224 -10.64 -10.39 -11.36
CA LEU A 224 -10.45 -9.16 -10.59
C LEU A 224 -11.37 -8.03 -11.07
N GLN A 225 -11.51 -7.86 -12.39
CA GLN A 225 -12.44 -6.90 -12.97
C GLN A 225 -13.88 -7.17 -12.51
N ALA A 226 -14.35 -8.42 -12.62
CA ALA A 226 -15.68 -8.81 -12.16
C ALA A 226 -15.87 -8.58 -10.65
N LEU A 227 -14.81 -8.76 -9.84
CA LEU A 227 -14.84 -8.45 -8.41
C LEU A 227 -14.97 -6.94 -8.14
N VAL A 228 -14.24 -6.09 -8.88
CA VAL A 228 -14.37 -4.62 -8.78
C VAL A 228 -15.80 -4.20 -9.10
N GLU A 229 -16.35 -4.64 -10.23
CA GLU A 229 -17.70 -4.29 -10.66
C GLU A 229 -18.75 -4.68 -9.62
N ARG A 230 -18.68 -5.92 -9.09
CA ARG A 230 -19.60 -6.42 -8.06
C ARG A 230 -19.56 -5.59 -6.78
N THR A 231 -18.36 -5.29 -6.27
CA THR A 231 -18.21 -4.58 -4.99
C THR A 231 -18.50 -3.09 -5.09
N ALA A 232 -18.30 -2.48 -6.25
CA ALA A 232 -18.65 -1.08 -6.45
C ALA A 232 -20.17 -0.88 -6.50
N MET A 233 -20.91 -1.80 -7.12
CA MET A 233 -22.38 -1.76 -7.15
C MET A 233 -23.00 -1.99 -5.78
N ALA A 234 -22.41 -2.86 -4.94
CA ALA A 234 -22.90 -3.08 -3.57
C ALA A 234 -22.86 -1.79 -2.72
N SER A 235 -21.80 -0.98 -2.86
CA SER A 235 -21.71 0.32 -2.18
C SER A 235 -22.76 1.33 -2.66
N THR A 236 -23.17 1.29 -3.94
CA THR A 236 -24.18 2.23 -4.49
C THR A 236 -25.63 1.89 -4.09
N LYS A 237 -25.95 0.61 -3.83
CA LYS A 237 -27.30 0.22 -3.37
C LYS A 237 -27.58 0.61 -1.92
N GLY A 238 -26.56 0.71 -1.07
CA GLY A 238 -26.70 1.11 0.33
C GLY A 238 -26.96 2.62 0.57
N GLY A 239 -26.84 3.46 -0.47
CA GLY A 239 -27.05 4.91 -0.38
C GLY A 239 -28.48 5.39 -0.63
N ARG A 240 -29.44 4.50 -0.89
CA ARG A 240 -30.86 4.86 -0.96
C ARG A 240 -31.59 4.44 0.31
N SER A 241 -31.62 5.33 1.31
CA SER A 241 -32.69 5.39 2.32
C SER A 241 -32.55 6.63 3.20
N GLN A 242 -33.27 7.69 2.83
CA GLN A 242 -34.22 8.35 3.73
C GLN A 242 -35.19 9.18 2.86
N PRO A 243 -36.49 8.86 2.81
CA PRO A 243 -37.49 9.81 2.35
C PRO A 243 -37.57 10.93 3.39
N ALA A 244 -37.49 12.18 2.91
CA ALA A 244 -37.77 13.36 3.72
C ALA A 244 -39.17 13.21 4.35
N LYS A 245 -39.23 13.32 5.67
CA LYS A 245 -40.44 13.68 6.39
C LYS A 245 -40.43 15.19 6.61
#